data_AF-A0A542EKX3-F1
#
_entry.id   AF-A0A542EKX3-F1
#
_cell.length_a   1.000
_cell.length_b   1.000
_cell.length_c   1.000
_cell.angle_alpha   90.00
_cell.angle_beta   90.00
_cell.angle_gamma   90.00
#
_symmetry.space_group_name_H-M   'P 1'
#
loop_
_entity.id
_entity.type
_entity.pdbx_description
1 polymer ?
#
loop_
_entity_poly.entity_id
_entity_poly.type
_entity_poly.pdbx_seq_one_letter_code
_entity_poly.pdbx_strand_id
1 'polypeptide(L)'
;MTEPVDESTRRVEQAAADLAELRRQLLRAGEGQLAPAELRASLEAYWHTHRPVLVALATALGEQLRLQTLEALTQWRDQPATRDRDRR
;
A
#
# COMPACT_ATOMS: atom_id res chain seq x y z
N MET A 1 28.26 -4.05 3.25
CA MET A 1 27.09 -3.80 4.12
C MET A 1 25.90 -3.52 3.22
N THR A 2 25.16 -4.56 2.85
CA THR A 2 24.08 -4.53 1.83
C THR A 2 22.78 -5.17 2.33
N GLU A 3 22.72 -5.52 3.62
CA GLU A 3 21.70 -6.40 4.22
C GLU A 3 20.32 -5.79 4.55
N PRO A 4 20.09 -4.46 4.70
CA PRO A 4 18.78 -3.98 5.17
C PRO A 4 17.70 -3.91 4.08
N VAL A 5 18.08 -3.77 2.81
CA VAL A 5 17.15 -3.66 1.66
C VAL A 5 16.58 -5.02 1.28
N ASP A 6 17.41 -6.06 1.35
CA ASP A 6 17.01 -7.43 1.00
C ASP A 6 15.99 -7.99 1.99
N GLU A 7 16.21 -7.74 3.29
CA GLU A 7 15.29 -8.19 4.34
C GLU A 7 13.92 -7.48 4.28
N SER A 8 13.91 -6.19 3.95
CA SER A 8 12.67 -5.44 3.80
C SER A 8 11.87 -5.92 2.58
N THR A 9 12.54 -6.15 1.46
CA THR A 9 11.94 -6.73 0.25
C THR A 9 11.36 -8.10 0.54
N ARG A 10 12.12 -8.97 1.19
CA ARG A 10 11.66 -10.31 1.58
C ARG A 10 10.42 -10.29 2.46
N ARG A 11 10.34 -9.37 3.42
CA ARG A 11 9.15 -9.21 4.28
C ARG A 11 7.92 -8.77 3.50
N VAL A 12 8.09 -7.89 2.52
CA VAL A 12 6.99 -7.48 1.63
C VAL A 12 6.54 -8.63 0.74
N GLU A 13 7.47 -9.39 0.16
CA GLU A 13 7.17 -10.58 -0.64
C GLU A 13 6.42 -11.64 0.17
N GLN A 14 6.86 -11.89 1.41
CA GLN A 14 6.18 -12.81 2.31
C GLN A 14 4.76 -12.34 2.64
N ALA A 15 4.58 -11.06 2.99
CA ALA A 15 3.25 -10.49 3.24
C ALA A 15 2.33 -10.61 2.02
N ALA A 16 2.86 -10.42 0.80
CA ALA A 16 2.10 -10.57 -0.43
C ALA A 16 1.70 -12.03 -0.69
N ALA A 17 2.60 -13.00 -0.43
CA ALA A 17 2.31 -14.42 -0.55
C ALA A 17 1.22 -14.86 0.44
N ASP A 18 1.32 -14.43 1.69
CA ASP A 18 0.35 -14.76 2.74
C ASP A 18 -1.02 -14.11 2.47
N LEU A 19 -1.04 -12.90 1.90
CA LEU A 19 -2.28 -12.26 1.45
C LEU A 19 -2.96 -13.04 0.31
N ALA A 20 -2.19 -13.60 -0.61
CA ALA A 20 -2.73 -14.44 -1.68
C ALA A 20 -3.36 -15.73 -1.14
N GLU A 21 -2.78 -16.32 -0.09
CA GLU A 21 -3.38 -17.45 0.63
C GLU A 21 -4.67 -17.06 1.35
N LEU A 22 -4.67 -15.93 2.06
CA LEU A 22 -5.87 -15.40 2.73
C LEU A 22 -7.02 -15.16 1.73
N ARG A 23 -6.71 -14.70 0.53
CA ARG A 23 -7.69 -14.55 -0.56
C ARG A 23 -8.27 -15.90 -0.99
N ARG A 24 -7.46 -16.95 -1.10
CA ARG A 24 -7.95 -18.31 -1.39
C ARG A 24 -8.88 -18.82 -0.29
N GLN A 25 -8.53 -18.59 0.97
CA GLN A 25 -9.37 -18.96 2.11
C GLN A 25 -10.71 -18.22 2.09
N LEU A 26 -10.72 -16.93 1.72
CA LEU A 26 -11.95 -16.16 1.58
C LEU A 26 -12.86 -16.70 0.46
N LEU A 27 -12.29 -17.10 -0.68
CA LEU A 27 -13.05 -17.76 -1.75
C LEU A 27 -13.66 -19.08 -1.28
N ARG A 28 -12.87 -19.92 -0.59
CA ARG A 28 -13.36 -21.19 -0.01
C ARG A 28 -14.45 -20.97 1.04
N ALA A 29 -14.35 -19.92 1.86
CA ALA A 29 -15.40 -19.55 2.81
C ALA A 29 -16.69 -19.13 2.10
N GLY A 30 -16.57 -18.37 0.99
CA GLY A 30 -17.71 -18.02 0.13
C GLY A 30 -18.40 -19.23 -0.50
N GLU A 31 -17.64 -20.31 -0.73
CA GLU A 31 -18.15 -21.61 -1.20
C GLU A 31 -18.64 -22.52 -0.05
N GLY A 32 -18.58 -22.07 1.21
CA GLY A 32 -18.97 -22.86 2.39
C GLY A 32 -17.96 -23.96 2.79
N GLN A 33 -16.77 -23.97 2.19
CA GLN A 33 -15.71 -24.96 2.43
C GLN A 33 -14.75 -24.57 3.57
N LEU A 34 -14.97 -23.41 4.19
CA LEU A 34 -14.19 -22.91 5.32
C LEU A 34 -15.15 -22.26 6.32
N ALA A 35 -14.98 -22.58 7.59
CA ALA A 35 -15.85 -22.01 8.61
C ALA A 35 -15.56 -20.51 8.78
N PRO A 36 -16.57 -19.64 9.02
CA PRO A 36 -16.35 -18.22 9.26
C PRO A 36 -15.39 -17.92 10.41
N ALA A 37 -15.37 -18.78 11.45
CA ALA A 37 -14.44 -18.67 12.58
C ALA A 37 -12.98 -18.93 12.16
N GLU A 38 -12.74 -19.87 11.26
CA GLU A 38 -11.40 -20.19 10.73
C GLU A 38 -10.89 -19.06 9.83
N LEU A 39 -11.76 -18.51 8.98
CA LEU A 39 -11.42 -17.33 8.17
C LEU A 39 -11.07 -16.13 9.06
N ARG A 40 -11.87 -15.89 10.11
CA ARG A 40 -11.61 -14.82 11.07
C ARG A 40 -10.25 -14.99 11.76
N ALA A 41 -9.95 -16.18 12.26
CA ALA A 41 -8.66 -16.46 12.90
C ALA A 41 -7.49 -16.21 11.93
N SER A 42 -7.65 -16.58 10.66
CA SER A 42 -6.62 -16.38 9.63
C SER A 42 -6.42 -14.91 9.29
N LEU A 43 -7.50 -14.12 9.25
CA LEU A 43 -7.45 -12.66 9.08
C LEU A 43 -6.75 -11.97 10.25
N GLU A 44 -7.08 -12.36 11.49
CA GLU A 44 -6.45 -11.82 12.71
C GLU A 44 -4.96 -12.17 12.74
N ALA A 45 -4.59 -13.42 12.42
CA ALA A 45 -3.20 -13.85 12.35
C ALA A 45 -2.40 -13.08 11.28
N TYR A 46 -2.98 -12.89 10.09
CA TYR A 46 -2.36 -12.10 9.01
C TYR A 46 -2.12 -10.66 9.47
N TRP A 47 -3.14 -10.02 10.05
CA TRP A 47 -3.03 -8.66 10.56
C TRP A 47 -1.93 -8.53 11.61
N HIS A 48 -1.91 -9.40 12.62
CA HIS A 48 -0.92 -9.32 13.68
C HIS A 48 0.51 -9.57 13.19
N THR A 49 0.68 -10.50 12.25
CA THR A 49 2.00 -10.84 11.70
C THR A 49 2.55 -9.74 10.80
N HIS A 50 1.72 -9.17 9.93
CA HIS A 50 2.18 -8.26 8.87
C HIS A 50 1.94 -6.78 9.16
N ARG A 51 1.30 -6.43 10.29
CA ARG A 51 1.03 -5.04 10.69
C ARG A 51 2.24 -4.11 10.55
N PRO A 52 3.47 -4.45 10.99
CA PRO A 52 4.62 -3.55 10.86
C PRO A 52 4.95 -3.22 9.40
N VAL A 53 4.91 -4.23 8.52
CA VAL A 53 5.15 -4.06 7.08
C VAL A 53 4.05 -3.22 6.44
N LEU A 54 2.78 -3.51 6.76
CA LEU A 54 1.64 -2.77 6.22
C LEU A 54 1.67 -1.29 6.63
N VAL A 55 2.03 -1.00 7.89
CA VAL A 55 2.19 0.37 8.38
C VAL A 55 3.34 1.06 7.64
N ALA A 56 4.49 0.41 7.49
CA ALA A 56 5.63 0.98 6.77
C ALA A 56 5.29 1.31 5.30
N LEU A 57 4.60 0.39 4.61
CA LEU A 57 4.13 0.62 3.23
C LEU A 57 3.13 1.78 3.15
N ALA A 58 2.17 1.85 4.08
CA ALA A 58 1.20 2.94 4.12
C ALA A 58 1.87 4.31 4.35
N THR A 59 2.88 4.37 5.23
CA THR A 59 3.67 5.57 5.46
C THR A 59 4.47 5.97 4.22
N ALA A 60 5.14 5.02 3.56
CA ALA A 60 5.91 5.28 2.34
C ALA A 60 5.02 5.81 1.20
N LEU A 61 3.83 5.23 1.02
CA LEU A 61 2.84 5.70 0.05
C LEU A 61 2.34 7.12 0.38
N GLY A 62 2.05 7.39 1.65
CA GLY A 62 1.64 8.73 2.10
C GLY A 62 2.70 9.79 1.82
N GLU A 63 3.96 9.46 2.07
CA GLU A 63 5.09 10.35 1.78
C GLU A 63 5.26 10.57 0.28
N GLN A 64 5.15 9.53 -0.54
CA GLN A 64 5.21 9.65 -1.99
C GLN A 64 4.08 10.57 -2.52
N LEU A 65 2.85 10.41 -2.03
CA LEU A 65 1.72 11.28 -2.38
C LEU A 65 1.97 12.73 -1.96
N ARG A 66 2.54 12.94 -0.78
CA ARG A 66 2.92 14.28 -0.29
C ARG A 66 3.91 14.94 -1.25
N LEU A 67 4.95 14.22 -1.68
CA LEU A 67 5.96 14.72 -2.61
C LEU A 67 5.36 15.04 -3.98
N GLN A 68 4.55 14.15 -4.54
CA GLN A 68 3.84 14.37 -5.81
C GLN A 68 2.93 15.60 -5.75
N THR A 69 2.24 15.79 -4.62
CA THR A 69 1.37 16.95 -4.42
C THR A 69 2.19 18.24 -4.35
N LEU A 70 3.32 18.25 -3.64
CA LEU A 70 4.20 19.40 -3.57
C LEU A 70 4.80 19.76 -4.93
N GLU A 71 5.20 18.75 -5.71
CA GLU A 71 5.67 18.94 -7.07
C GLU A 71 4.58 19.56 -7.95
N ALA A 72 3.36 19.01 -7.91
CA ALA A 72 2.22 19.54 -8.67
C ALA A 72 1.88 20.99 -8.27
N LEU A 73 1.91 21.32 -6.98
CA LEU A 73 1.68 22.68 -6.49
C LEU A 73 2.78 23.65 -6.93
N THR A 74 4.04 23.19 -6.94
CA THR A 74 5.18 23.98 -7.40
C THR A 74 5.06 24.25 -8.91
N GLN A 75 4.75 23.21 -9.69
CA GLN A 75 4.49 23.33 -11.12
C GLN A 75 3.31 24.27 -11.39
N TRP A 76 2.24 24.21 -10.60
CA TRP A 76 1.11 25.12 -10.72
C TRP A 76 1.47 26.57 -10.41
N ARG A 77 2.29 26.81 -9.37
CA ARG A 77 2.78 28.16 -9.03
C ARG A 77 3.65 28.74 -10.15
N ASP A 78 4.49 27.90 -10.74
CA ASP A 78 5.46 28.31 -11.75
C ASP A 78 4.84 28.33 -13.16
N GLN A 79 3.58 27.89 -13.32
CA GLN A 79 2.81 28.17 -14.52
C GLN A 79 2.61 29.69 -14.62
N PRO A 80 3.08 30.33 -15.71
CA PRO A 80 2.73 31.72 -15.94
C PRO A 80 1.21 31.76 -16.03
N ALA A 81 0.58 32.49 -15.10
CA ALA A 81 -0.82 32.85 -15.23
C ALA A 81 -1.02 33.27 -16.68
N THR A 82 -2.01 32.71 -17.35
CA THR A 82 -2.48 33.07 -18.69
C THR A 82 -2.95 34.53 -18.68
N ARG A 83 -2.02 35.46 -18.45
CA ARG A 83 -2.24 36.87 -18.09
C ARG A 83 -1.97 37.83 -19.23
N ASP A 84 -1.64 37.33 -20.42
CA ASP A 84 -1.31 38.20 -21.56
C ASP A 84 -1.92 37.78 -22.91
N ARG A 85 -3.01 37.00 -22.94
CA ARG A 85 -3.83 36.84 -24.17
C ARG A 85 -5.15 37.61 -24.16
N ASP A 86 -5.42 38.38 -23.11
CA ASP A 86 -6.47 39.41 -23.09
C ASP A 86 -5.90 40.84 -23.11
N ARG A 87 -4.59 41.00 -23.33
CA ARG A 87 -3.98 42.31 -23.63
C ARG A 87 -3.56 42.37 -25.09
N ARG A 88 -4.54 42.81 -25.90
CA ARG A 88 -4.51 43.47 -27.22
C ARG A 88 -5.02 42.64 -28.39
#